data_AF-M2ZTF4-F1
#
_entry.id   AF-M2ZTF4-F1
#
_cell.length_a   1.000
_cell.length_b   1.000
_cell.length_c   1.000
_cell.angle_alpha   90.00
_cell.angle_beta   90.00
_cell.angle_gamma   90.00
#
_symmetry.space_group_name_H-M   'P 1'
#
loop_
_entity.id
_entity.type
_entity.pdbx_description
1 polymer ?
#
loop_
_entity_poly.entity_id
_entity_poly.type
_entity_poly.pdbx_seq_one_letter_code
_entity_poly.pdbx_strand_id
1 'polypeptide(L)'
;WRSLMSDTWLALAKNDSIRSLNVVDLVPRPVTAFRQPEFQAFLGKLKTVEMSVWGADKGAGWLTRTLPGYMLFTSQLREFFFCCLLAVTKLSLRASPTGLPGLQAQLHGTVGLRSRDMPNLRRLHLQNVFIGHELVRFLSARAQTLESL
;
A
#
# COMPACT_ATOMS: atom_id res chain seq x y z
N TRP A 1 -16.27 13.04 -7.03
CA TRP A 1 -15.34 12.59 -5.98
C TRP A 1 -14.02 12.03 -6.52
N ARG A 2 -14.00 11.17 -7.57
CA ARG A 2 -12.74 10.64 -8.14
C ARG A 2 -11.79 11.71 -8.68
N SER A 3 -12.32 12.69 -9.43
CA SER A 3 -11.50 13.84 -9.90
C SER A 3 -10.89 14.57 -8.72
N LEU A 4 -11.72 14.99 -7.75
CA LEU A 4 -11.25 15.67 -6.53
C LEU A 4 -10.15 14.89 -5.78
N MET A 5 -10.32 13.57 -5.62
CA MET A 5 -9.30 12.72 -5.00
C MET A 5 -8.01 12.71 -5.83
N SER A 6 -8.11 12.58 -7.15
CA SER A 6 -6.97 12.67 -8.07
C SER A 6 -6.26 14.03 -7.95
N ASP A 7 -7.01 15.13 -8.00
CA ASP A 7 -6.50 16.49 -7.94
C ASP A 7 -5.81 16.76 -6.59
N THR A 8 -6.32 16.18 -5.50
CA THR A 8 -5.71 16.25 -4.17
C THR A 8 -4.36 15.55 -4.12
N TRP A 9 -4.26 14.33 -4.69
CA TRP A 9 -2.99 13.61 -4.77
C TRP A 9 -1.96 14.33 -5.64
N LEU A 10 -2.39 14.94 -6.74
CA LEU A 10 -1.51 15.73 -7.60
C LEU A 10 -1.07 17.04 -6.95
N ALA A 11 -1.96 17.71 -6.20
CA ALA A 11 -1.60 18.88 -5.41
C ALA A 11 -0.58 18.53 -4.33
N LEU A 12 -0.77 17.40 -3.63
CA LEU A 12 0.19 16.89 -2.65
C LEU A 12 1.55 16.56 -3.29
N ALA A 13 1.56 15.97 -4.48
CA ALA A 13 2.78 15.58 -5.18
C ALA A 13 3.72 16.76 -5.48
N LYS A 14 3.16 17.97 -5.64
CA LYS A 14 3.92 19.22 -5.83
C LYS A 14 4.68 19.69 -4.57
N ASN A 15 4.43 19.08 -3.41
CA ASN A 15 5.13 19.46 -2.19
C ASN A 15 6.51 18.82 -2.11
N ASP A 16 7.58 19.63 -2.06
CA ASP A 16 8.97 19.16 -2.02
C ASP A 16 9.58 18.97 -0.65
N SER A 17 8.90 19.39 0.40
CA SER A 17 9.39 19.33 1.78
C SER A 17 8.88 18.10 2.54
N ILE A 18 7.73 17.55 2.16
CA ILE A 18 7.14 16.39 2.84
C ILE A 18 8.03 15.16 2.69
N ARG A 19 8.30 14.49 3.82
CA ARG A 19 9.04 13.23 3.89
C ARG A 19 8.25 12.12 4.59
N SER A 20 7.10 12.45 5.17
CA SER A 20 6.24 11.51 5.87
C SER A 20 4.83 11.62 5.32
N LEU A 21 4.25 10.49 4.91
CA LEU A 21 2.89 10.41 4.42
C LEU A 21 2.08 9.52 5.36
N ASN A 22 0.97 10.05 5.88
CA ASN A 22 -0.02 9.27 6.62
C ASN A 22 -1.35 9.32 5.87
N VAL A 23 -1.84 8.16 5.43
CA VAL A 23 -3.08 8.01 4.68
C VAL A 23 -4.06 7.19 5.51
N VAL A 24 -5.07 7.86 6.06
CA VAL A 24 -6.11 7.18 6.84
C VAL A 24 -7.27 6.84 5.92
N ASP A 25 -7.66 5.57 5.97
CA ASP A 25 -8.82 4.99 5.30
C ASP A 25 -8.85 5.28 3.80
N LEU A 26 -7.73 4.95 3.15
CA LEU A 26 -7.59 5.01 1.71
C LEU A 26 -8.71 4.21 1.05
N VAL A 27 -9.58 4.91 0.34
CA VAL A 27 -10.65 4.29 -0.44
C VAL A 27 -10.00 3.40 -1.51
N PRO A 28 -10.35 2.10 -1.58
CA PRO A 28 -9.73 1.12 -2.46
C PRO A 28 -10.24 1.26 -3.89
N ARG A 29 -9.98 2.42 -4.50
CA ARG A 29 -10.38 2.80 -5.85
C ARG A 29 -9.22 3.53 -6.50
N PRO A 30 -8.71 3.03 -7.64
CA PRO A 30 -7.64 3.73 -8.33
C PRO A 30 -8.14 5.07 -8.86
N VAL A 31 -7.27 6.07 -8.78
CA VAL A 31 -7.44 7.38 -9.43
C VAL A 31 -6.26 7.61 -10.38
N THR A 32 -6.45 8.47 -11.37
CA THR A 32 -5.46 8.72 -12.42
C THR A 32 -4.14 9.26 -11.87
N ALA A 33 -4.18 10.01 -10.77
CA ALA A 33 -2.99 10.50 -10.06
C ALA A 33 -1.96 9.41 -9.72
N PHE A 34 -2.40 8.19 -9.35
CA PHE A 34 -1.48 7.11 -8.93
C PHE A 34 -0.55 6.62 -10.04
N ARG A 35 -0.85 6.96 -11.29
CA ARG A 35 -0.02 6.62 -12.46
C ARG A 35 0.73 7.83 -13.03
N GLN A 36 0.59 9.01 -12.42
CA GLN A 36 1.28 10.20 -12.90
C GLN A 36 2.73 10.22 -12.42
N PRO A 37 3.70 10.57 -13.29
CA PRO A 37 5.11 10.62 -12.93
C PRO A 37 5.42 11.53 -11.73
N GLU A 38 4.72 12.64 -11.59
CA GLU A 38 4.89 13.61 -10.51
C GLU A 38 4.55 12.98 -9.15
N PHE A 39 3.48 12.19 -9.11
CA PHE A 39 3.09 11.45 -7.92
C PHE A 39 4.11 10.36 -7.57
N GLN A 40 4.61 9.63 -8.57
CA GLN A 40 5.64 8.62 -8.37
C GLN A 40 6.96 9.23 -7.87
N ALA A 41 7.37 10.38 -8.42
CA ALA A 41 8.54 11.14 -7.96
C ALA A 41 8.36 11.64 -6.51
N PHE A 42 7.16 12.10 -6.17
CA PHE A 42 6.81 12.45 -4.79
C PHE A 42 6.94 11.25 -3.84
N LEU A 43 6.43 10.07 -4.22
CA LEU A 43 6.61 8.87 -3.40
C LEU A 43 8.09 8.49 -3.22
N GLY A 44 8.90 8.71 -4.25
CA GLY A 44 10.35 8.46 -4.26
C GLY A 44 11.13 9.12 -3.13
N LYS A 45 10.68 10.29 -2.65
CA LYS A 45 11.37 11.06 -1.61
C LYS A 45 10.88 10.79 -0.19
N LEU A 46 9.80 10.03 -0.02
CA LEU A 46 9.24 9.73 1.30
C LEU A 46 10.16 8.80 2.11
N LYS A 47 10.33 9.13 3.39
CA LYS A 47 11.07 8.36 4.40
C LYS A 47 10.13 7.50 5.23
N THR A 48 8.94 7.99 5.52
CA THR A 48 7.94 7.27 6.30
C THR A 48 6.62 7.24 5.54
N VAL A 49 6.03 6.06 5.44
CA VAL A 49 4.67 5.89 4.90
C VAL A 49 3.85 5.07 5.87
N GLU A 50 2.72 5.61 6.27
CA GLU A 50 1.72 4.92 7.05
C GLU A 50 0.40 4.99 6.29
N MET A 51 -0.24 3.85 6.06
CA MET A 51 -1.48 3.81 5.31
C MET A 51 -2.44 2.76 5.87
N SER A 52 -3.71 3.13 6.01
CA SER A 52 -4.81 2.19 6.17
C SER A 52 -5.67 2.13 4.91
N VAL A 53 -6.10 0.94 4.52
CA VAL A 53 -7.03 0.73 3.40
C VAL A 53 -8.43 0.54 3.96
N TRP A 54 -9.36 1.36 3.51
CA TRP A 54 -10.74 1.29 3.96
C TRP A 54 -11.40 -0.02 3.49
N GLY A 55 -12.05 -0.72 4.42
CA GLY A 55 -12.91 -1.85 4.11
C GLY A 55 -14.37 -1.44 4.17
N ALA A 56 -15.11 -1.74 3.12
CA ALA A 56 -16.54 -1.50 3.10
C ALA A 56 -17.23 -2.59 3.95
N ASP A 57 -17.69 -2.24 5.15
CA ASP A 57 -18.74 -3.01 5.81
C ASP A 57 -20.07 -2.63 5.17
N LYS A 58 -20.77 -3.61 4.60
CA LYS A 58 -22.07 -3.42 3.94
C LYS A 58 -23.26 -3.88 4.78
N GLY A 59 -23.07 -4.21 6.07
CA GLY A 59 -24.19 -4.47 6.99
C GLY A 59 -24.99 -5.74 6.70
N ALA A 60 -24.43 -6.69 5.93
CA ALA A 60 -25.08 -7.96 5.57
C ALA A 60 -24.18 -9.18 5.80
N GLY A 61 -23.15 -9.06 6.65
CA GLY A 61 -22.14 -10.11 6.86
C GLY A 61 -21.17 -10.32 5.69
N TRP A 62 -21.23 -9.47 4.66
CA TRP A 62 -20.32 -9.56 3.51
C TRP A 62 -18.93 -9.11 3.91
N LEU A 63 -17.96 -10.01 3.77
CA LEU A 63 -16.56 -9.70 4.00
C LEU A 63 -16.03 -8.79 2.89
N THR A 64 -15.25 -7.77 3.22
CA THR A 64 -14.63 -6.87 2.22
C THR A 64 -13.89 -7.64 1.11
N ARG A 65 -13.32 -8.81 1.44
CA ARG A 65 -12.64 -9.70 0.47
C ARG A 65 -13.54 -10.19 -0.67
N THR A 66 -14.86 -10.18 -0.52
CA THR A 66 -15.79 -10.59 -1.60
C THR A 66 -16.05 -9.47 -2.60
N LEU A 67 -15.56 -8.25 -2.34
CA LEU A 67 -15.67 -7.12 -3.25
C LEU A 67 -14.52 -7.16 -4.27
N PRO A 68 -14.79 -7.42 -5.56
CA PRO A 68 -13.73 -7.55 -6.56
C PRO A 68 -12.87 -6.28 -6.66
N GLY A 69 -13.49 -5.10 -6.51
CA GLY A 69 -12.79 -3.82 -6.52
C GLY A 69 -11.76 -3.66 -5.40
N TYR A 70 -12.03 -4.21 -4.21
CA TYR A 70 -11.09 -4.18 -3.11
C TYR A 70 -9.89 -5.09 -3.41
N MET A 71 -10.15 -6.34 -3.81
CA MET A 71 -9.10 -7.30 -4.17
C MET A 71 -8.18 -6.76 -5.28
N LEU A 72 -8.77 -6.22 -6.34
CA LEU A 72 -8.05 -5.62 -7.47
C LEU A 72 -7.21 -4.43 -7.02
N PHE A 73 -7.74 -3.59 -6.15
CA PHE A 73 -6.98 -2.45 -5.63
C PHE A 73 -5.79 -2.90 -4.78
N THR A 74 -6.00 -3.85 -3.86
CA THR A 74 -4.94 -4.32 -2.96
C THR A 74 -3.81 -5.03 -3.71
N SER A 75 -4.12 -5.76 -4.78
CA SER A 75 -3.10 -6.41 -5.62
C SER A 75 -2.29 -5.42 -6.47
N GLN A 76 -2.81 -4.20 -6.65
CA GLN A 76 -2.14 -3.12 -7.38
C GLN A 76 -1.45 -2.09 -6.47
N LEU A 77 -1.45 -2.28 -5.13
CA LEU A 77 -0.74 -1.39 -4.21
C LEU A 77 0.73 -1.23 -4.56
N ARG A 78 1.35 -2.28 -5.11
CA ARG A 78 2.71 -2.21 -5.61
C ARG A 78 2.86 -1.23 -6.77
N GLU A 79 1.97 -1.30 -7.77
CA GLU A 79 1.99 -0.42 -8.95
C GLU A 79 1.71 1.03 -8.56
N PHE A 80 0.77 1.24 -7.64
CA PHE A 80 0.33 2.58 -7.24
C PHE A 80 1.26 3.25 -6.23
N PHE A 81 1.90 2.48 -5.36
CA PHE A 81 2.68 3.03 -4.25
C PHE A 81 4.05 2.36 -4.11
N PHE A 82 4.10 1.07 -3.82
CA PHE A 82 5.31 0.46 -3.23
C PHE A 82 6.53 0.44 -4.16
N CYS A 83 6.34 0.29 -5.47
CA CYS A 83 7.48 0.29 -6.41
C CYS A 83 8.21 1.64 -6.46
N CYS A 84 7.53 2.73 -6.07
CA CYS A 84 8.07 4.08 -6.08
C CYS A 84 8.64 4.52 -4.72
N LEU A 85 8.48 3.75 -3.65
CA LEU A 85 8.96 4.11 -2.30
C LEU A 85 10.47 3.86 -2.14
N LEU A 86 11.30 4.55 -2.92
CA LEU A 86 12.74 4.29 -3.02
C LEU A 86 13.52 4.71 -1.76
N ALA A 87 13.14 5.83 -1.14
CA ALA A 87 13.83 6.39 0.02
C ALA A 87 13.27 5.93 1.38
N VAL A 88 12.20 5.11 1.38
CA VAL A 88 11.44 4.79 2.58
C VAL A 88 12.27 3.94 3.55
N THR A 89 12.21 4.28 4.83
CA THR A 89 12.85 3.54 5.93
C THR A 89 11.81 2.93 6.87
N LYS A 90 10.59 3.50 6.93
CA LYS A 90 9.46 2.96 7.70
C LYS A 90 8.21 2.85 6.83
N LEU A 91 7.62 1.65 6.74
CA LEU A 91 6.33 1.39 6.13
C LEU A 91 5.36 0.79 7.17
N SER A 92 4.16 1.34 7.26
CA SER A 92 3.03 0.75 7.98
C SER A 92 1.86 0.58 7.02
N LEU A 93 1.32 -0.65 6.92
CA LEU A 93 0.14 -0.97 6.14
C LEU A 93 -0.89 -1.67 7.03
N ARG A 94 -2.07 -1.06 7.17
CA ARG A 94 -3.23 -1.65 7.81
C ARG A 94 -4.32 -1.92 6.77
N ALA A 95 -4.61 -3.19 6.51
CA ALA A 95 -5.76 -3.53 5.69
C ALA A 95 -7.04 -3.67 6.54
N SER A 96 -8.18 -3.79 5.87
CA SER A 96 -9.44 -4.10 6.54
C SER A 96 -9.42 -5.47 7.22
N PRO A 97 -9.94 -5.62 8.45
CA PRO A 97 -10.05 -6.91 9.12
C PRO A 97 -10.98 -7.90 8.42
N THR A 98 -11.83 -7.45 7.47
CA THR A 98 -12.67 -8.34 6.66
C THR A 98 -12.15 -8.53 5.23
N GLY A 99 -11.02 -7.90 4.90
CA GLY A 99 -10.40 -7.88 3.58
C GLY A 99 -8.89 -8.06 3.64
N LEU A 100 -8.39 -9.12 4.30
CA LEU A 100 -6.96 -9.34 4.46
C LEU A 100 -6.30 -9.68 3.11
N PRO A 101 -5.37 -8.85 2.59
CA PRO A 101 -4.55 -9.17 1.42
C PRO A 101 -3.32 -9.98 1.84
N GLY A 102 -2.47 -10.35 0.88
CA GLY A 102 -1.18 -11.01 1.13
C GLY A 102 -1.16 -12.51 0.85
N LEU A 103 -2.29 -13.09 0.44
CA LEU A 103 -2.40 -14.50 0.05
C LEU A 103 -2.87 -14.60 -1.41
N GLN A 104 -2.21 -15.42 -2.21
CA GLN A 104 -2.67 -15.77 -3.54
C GLN A 104 -3.65 -16.96 -3.45
N ALA A 105 -4.93 -16.67 -3.31
CA ALA A 105 -5.99 -17.67 -3.19
C ALA A 105 -7.32 -17.13 -3.74
N GLN A 106 -8.31 -18.02 -3.89
CA GLN A 106 -9.67 -17.61 -4.25
C GLN A 106 -10.21 -16.60 -3.23
N LEU A 107 -10.71 -15.46 -3.70
CA LEU A 107 -11.16 -14.30 -2.89
C LEU A 107 -10.06 -13.59 -2.08
N HIS A 108 -8.78 -13.82 -2.41
CA HIS A 108 -7.67 -13.10 -1.80
C HIS A 108 -6.77 -12.48 -2.88
N GLY A 109 -6.38 -11.23 -2.65
CA GLY A 109 -5.35 -10.54 -3.42
C GLY A 109 -4.02 -10.53 -2.68
N THR A 110 -2.92 -10.49 -3.40
CA THR A 110 -1.62 -10.24 -2.78
C THR A 110 -1.45 -8.75 -2.45
N VAL A 111 -0.41 -8.39 -1.71
CA VAL A 111 0.01 -6.97 -1.53
C VAL A 111 1.02 -6.55 -2.62
N GLY A 112 1.46 -7.50 -3.44
CA GLY A 112 2.37 -7.27 -4.56
C GLY A 112 3.80 -6.91 -4.17
N LEU A 113 4.20 -7.04 -2.90
CA LEU A 113 5.56 -6.74 -2.45
C LEU A 113 6.58 -7.66 -3.13
N ARG A 114 7.61 -7.07 -3.76
CA ARG A 114 8.70 -7.81 -4.41
C ARG A 114 10.03 -7.60 -3.69
N SER A 115 10.91 -8.59 -3.77
CA SER A 115 12.22 -8.57 -3.11
C SER A 115 13.12 -7.36 -3.41
N ARG A 116 12.85 -6.58 -4.47
CA ARG A 116 13.60 -5.35 -4.82
C ARG A 116 12.92 -4.04 -4.40
N ASP A 117 11.65 -4.08 -3.97
CA ASP A 117 10.90 -2.87 -3.63
C ASP A 117 11.40 -2.27 -2.29
N MET A 118 11.49 -0.95 -2.14
CA MET A 118 11.92 -0.31 -0.89
C MET A 118 13.28 -0.82 -0.36
N PRO A 119 14.40 -0.54 -1.06
CA PRO A 119 15.72 -1.06 -0.71
C PRO A 119 16.25 -0.53 0.64
N ASN A 120 15.73 0.61 1.13
CA ASN A 120 16.17 1.25 2.37
C ASN A 120 15.28 0.93 3.58
N LEU A 121 14.31 0.02 3.43
CA LEU A 121 13.33 -0.29 4.47
C LEU A 121 13.99 -0.94 5.68
N ARG A 122 13.76 -0.35 6.86
CA ARG A 122 14.27 -0.82 8.16
C ARG A 122 13.16 -1.23 9.10
N ARG A 123 11.99 -0.59 9.01
CA ARG A 123 10.84 -0.86 9.88
C ARG A 123 9.63 -1.16 9.02
N LEU A 124 9.05 -2.34 9.21
CA LEU A 124 7.82 -2.74 8.57
C LEU A 124 6.78 -2.96 9.67
N HIS A 125 5.55 -2.51 9.45
CA HIS A 125 4.43 -2.85 10.31
C HIS A 125 3.25 -3.27 9.43
N LEU A 126 2.75 -4.48 9.64
CA LEU A 126 1.65 -5.03 8.87
C LEU A 126 0.51 -5.41 9.81
N GLN A 127 -0.69 -4.90 9.54
CA GLN A 127 -1.89 -5.25 10.28
C GLN A 127 -2.97 -5.74 9.32
N ASN A 128 -3.60 -6.86 9.66
CA ASN A 128 -4.60 -7.54 8.84
C ASN A 128 -4.07 -7.95 7.46
N VAL A 129 -2.82 -8.41 7.37
CA VAL A 129 -2.20 -8.90 6.14
C VAL A 129 -1.75 -10.34 6.36
N PHE A 130 -2.06 -11.24 5.42
CA PHE A 130 -1.58 -12.61 5.46
C PHE A 130 -0.09 -12.69 5.13
N ILE A 131 0.60 -13.61 5.82
CA ILE A 131 1.97 -13.99 5.49
C ILE A 131 1.93 -15.06 4.40
N GLY A 132 1.85 -14.63 3.14
CA GLY A 132 1.98 -15.49 1.97
C GLY A 132 3.40 -15.56 1.42
N HIS A 133 3.61 -16.38 0.39
CA HIS A 133 4.93 -16.60 -0.23
C HIS A 133 5.63 -15.31 -0.71
N GLU A 134 4.89 -14.34 -1.23
CA GLU A 134 5.47 -13.05 -1.67
C GLU A 134 6.06 -12.27 -0.49
N LEU A 135 5.32 -12.18 0.62
CA LEU A 135 5.79 -11.48 1.81
C LEU A 135 7.00 -12.21 2.41
N VAL A 136 6.98 -13.55 2.46
CA VAL A 136 8.15 -14.33 2.89
C VAL A 136 9.37 -14.00 2.04
N ARG A 137 9.26 -14.01 0.70
CA ARG A 137 10.37 -13.64 -0.20
C ARG A 137 10.84 -12.19 -0.04
N PHE A 138 9.91 -11.28 0.22
CA PHE A 138 10.21 -9.88 0.50
C PHE A 138 11.02 -9.72 1.80
N LEU A 139 10.58 -10.38 2.87
CA LEU A 139 11.22 -10.37 4.18
C LEU A 139 12.59 -11.05 4.14
N SER A 140 12.70 -12.22 3.51
CA SER A 140 13.98 -12.94 3.37
C SER A 140 15.05 -12.10 2.66
N ALA A 141 14.67 -11.32 1.65
CA ALA A 141 15.58 -10.42 0.95
C ALA A 141 16.06 -9.22 1.80
N ARG A 142 15.44 -8.97 2.96
CA ARG A 142 15.75 -7.88 3.90
C ARG A 142 16.11 -8.39 5.29
N ALA A 143 16.37 -9.68 5.45
CA ALA A 143 16.62 -10.28 6.77
C ALA A 143 17.78 -9.63 7.54
N GLN A 144 18.75 -9.02 6.83
CA GLN A 144 19.90 -8.33 7.42
C GLN A 144 19.71 -6.82 7.63
N THR A 145 18.69 -6.22 7.00
CA THR A 145 18.48 -4.76 7.01
C THR A 145 17.23 -4.35 7.77
N LEU A 146 16.28 -5.27 7.96
CA LEU A 146 15.06 -5.02 8.72
C LEU A 146 15.35 -5.07 10.22
N GLU A 147 15.14 -3.95 10.89
CA GLU A 147 15.37 -3.76 12.33
C GLU A 147 14.12 -4.08 13.16
N SER A 148 12.93 -3.97 12.56
CA SER A 148 11.64 -4.18 13.22
C SER A 148 10.55 -4.61 12.23
N LEU A 149 9.70 -5.54 12.65
CA LEU A 149 8.56 -6.11 11.94
C LEU A 149 7.29 -6.06 12.82
#